data_AF-X1RNK1-F1
#
_entry.id   AF-X1RNK1-F1
#
_cell.length_a   1.000
_cell.length_b   1.000
_cell.length_c   1.000
_cell.angle_alpha   90.00
_cell.angle_beta   90.00
_cell.angle_gamma   90.00
#
_symmetry.space_group_name_H-M   'P 1'
#
loop_
_entity.id
_entity.type
_entity.pdbx_description
1 polymer ?
#
loop_
_entity_poly.entity_id
_entity_poly.type
_entity_poly.pdbx_seq_one_letter_code
_entity_poly.pdbx_strand_id
1 'polypeptide(L)' 'AVKEGIIHPGYVAQASEIGKFGRLYEIDDFANKKREKMELPQLKSEGKDIQTIYKSTGVDKYIAKPEEEK' A
#
# COMPACT_ATOMS: atom_id res chain seq x y z
N ALA A 1 17.79 2.28 -15.62
CA ALA A 1 17.68 2.31 -14.15
C ALA A 1 16.52 1.43 -13.66
N VAL A 2 15.26 1.89 -13.69
CA VAL A 2 14.12 1.06 -13.21
C VAL A 2 13.89 -0.21 -14.04
N LYS A 3 13.97 -0.12 -15.37
CA LYS A 3 13.89 -1.30 -16.27
C LYS A 3 15.04 -2.30 -16.06
N GLU A 4 16.14 -1.85 -15.46
CA GLU A 4 17.31 -2.66 -15.08
C GLU A 4 17.19 -3.21 -13.64
N GLY A 5 16.02 -3.04 -12.98
CA GLY A 5 15.79 -3.47 -11.60
C GLY A 5 16.39 -2.56 -10.53
N ILE A 6 17.00 -1.43 -10.91
CA ILE A 6 17.60 -0.48 -9.96
C ILE A 6 16.54 0.53 -9.53
N ILE A 7 15.96 0.28 -8.37
CA ILE A 7 14.94 1.13 -7.73
C ILE A 7 15.43 1.49 -6.33
N HIS A 8 15.29 2.76 -5.94
CA HIS A 8 15.65 3.18 -4.60
C HIS A 8 14.78 2.43 -3.56
N PRO A 9 15.34 1.86 -2.49
CA PRO A 9 14.60 1.06 -1.51
C PRO A 9 13.38 1.77 -0.93
N GLY A 10 13.47 3.10 -0.76
CA GLY A 10 12.34 3.91 -0.30
C GLY A 10 11.10 3.84 -1.21
N TYR A 11 11.27 3.76 -2.54
CA TYR A 11 10.13 3.62 -3.45
C TYR A 11 9.53 2.21 -3.41
N VAL A 12 10.35 1.19 -3.19
CA VAL A 12 9.88 -0.20 -3.01
C VAL A 12 9.06 -0.30 -1.72
N ALA A 13 9.54 0.29 -0.63
CA ALA A 13 8.81 0.34 0.64
C ALA A 13 7.46 1.06 0.49
N GLN A 14 7.45 2.25 -0.13
CA GLN A 14 6.22 3.00 -0.38
C GLN A 14 5.21 2.19 -1.22
N ALA A 15 5.66 1.56 -2.29
CA ALA A 15 4.81 0.75 -3.16
C ALA A 15 4.24 -0.49 -2.43
N SER A 16 5.03 -1.09 -1.52
CA SER A 16 4.59 -2.20 -0.67
C SER A 16 3.46 -1.79 0.28
N GLU A 17 3.61 -0.66 0.99
CA GLU A 17 2.58 -0.12 1.88
C GLU A 17 1.28 0.19 1.14
N ILE A 18 1.39 0.83 -0.03
CA ILE A 18 0.23 1.11 -0.90
C ILE A 18 -0.44 -0.20 -1.36
N GLY A 19 0.34 -1.23 -1.69
CA GLY A 19 -0.19 -2.55 -2.06
C GLY A 19 -0.89 -3.29 -0.92
N LYS A 20 -0.48 -3.06 0.34
CA LYS A 20 -1.11 -3.67 1.53
C LYS A 20 -2.37 -2.91 1.96
N PHE A 21 -2.28 -1.60 2.08
CA PHE A 21 -3.29 -0.78 2.76
C PHE A 21 -4.12 0.10 1.82
N GLY A 22 -3.77 0.13 0.53
CA GLY A 22 -4.37 1.05 -0.44
C GLY A 22 -3.86 2.49 -0.31
N ARG A 23 -2.88 2.73 0.57
CA ARG A 23 -2.38 4.04 0.97
C ARG A 23 -0.96 3.92 1.52
N LEU A 24 -0.22 5.03 1.53
CA LEU A 24 1.16 5.03 2.01
C LEU A 24 1.27 4.96 3.55
N TYR A 25 0.31 5.54 4.26
CA TYR A 25 0.29 5.56 5.72
C TYR A 25 -0.89 4.75 6.22
N GLU A 26 -0.62 3.83 7.13
CA GLU A 26 -1.66 3.08 7.81
C GLU A 26 -2.64 4.02 8.51
N ILE A 27 -3.91 3.65 8.49
CA ILE A 27 -4.95 4.33 9.27
C ILE A 27 -5.22 3.48 10.49
N ASP A 28 -4.91 4.05 11.63
CA ASP A 28 -5.20 3.48 12.93
C ASP A 28 -6.62 3.85 13.40
N ASP A 29 -7.05 3.18 14.46
CA ASP A 29 -8.35 3.44 15.10
C ASP A 29 -8.46 4.88 15.61
N PHE A 30 -7.35 5.51 15.99
CA PHE A 30 -7.34 6.89 16.46
C PHE A 30 -7.69 7.88 15.35
N ALA A 31 -7.10 7.70 14.15
CA ALA A 31 -7.42 8.50 12.98
C ALA A 31 -8.89 8.33 12.58
N ASN A 32 -9.42 7.10 12.57
CA ASN A 32 -10.83 6.86 12.27
C ASN A 32 -11.77 7.45 13.33
N LYS A 33 -11.44 7.38 14.62
CA LYS A 33 -12.20 8.06 15.69
C LYS A 33 -12.20 9.58 15.51
N LYS A 34 -11.09 10.17 15.07
CA LYS A 34 -11.02 11.61 14.78
C LYS A 34 -11.91 11.97 13.59
N ARG A 35 -11.96 11.13 12.56
CA ARG A 35 -12.85 11.30 11.39
C ARG A 35 -14.31 11.22 11.78
N GLU A 36 -14.67 10.25 12.61
CA GLU A 36 -16.04 10.08 13.11
C GLU A 36 -16.51 11.31 13.92
N LYS A 37 -15.66 11.87 14.78
CA LYS A 37 -15.94 13.14 15.48
C LYS A 37 -16.15 14.33 14.54
N MET A 38 -15.64 14.26 13.33
CA MET A 38 -15.81 15.26 12.27
C MET A 38 -16.93 14.89 11.31
N GLU A 39 -17.73 13.86 11.62
CA GLU A 39 -18.80 13.31 10.75
C GLU A 39 -18.28 12.82 9.39
N LEU A 40 -16.99 12.49 9.31
CA LEU A 40 -16.35 11.96 8.12
C LEU A 40 -16.43 10.42 8.12
N PRO A 41 -16.61 9.80 6.94
CA PRO A 41 -16.65 8.34 6.84
C PRO A 41 -15.30 7.74 7.24
N GLN A 42 -15.37 6.58 7.89
CA GLN A 42 -14.19 5.79 8.21
C GLN A 42 -13.47 5.35 6.94
N LEU A 43 -12.16 5.31 7.01
CA LEU A 43 -11.32 4.82 5.94
C LEU A 43 -10.95 3.37 6.24
N LYS A 44 -11.25 2.49 5.29
CA LYS A 44 -10.82 1.10 5.32
C LYS A 44 -9.39 0.99 4.78
N SER A 45 -8.58 0.15 5.41
CA SER A 45 -7.25 -0.21 4.91
C SER A 45 -7.38 -1.53 4.15
N GLU A 46 -7.67 -1.43 2.85
CA GLU A 46 -7.83 -2.59 1.96
C GLU A 46 -6.97 -2.39 0.71
N GLY A 47 -6.00 -3.29 0.49
CA GLY A 47 -5.10 -3.24 -0.67
C GLY A 47 -5.54 -4.07 -1.88
N LYS A 48 -6.68 -4.75 -1.82
CA LYS A 48 -7.07 -5.77 -2.83
C LYS A 48 -7.17 -5.21 -4.26
N ASP A 49 -7.76 -4.04 -4.42
CA ASP A 49 -7.88 -3.39 -5.72
C ASP A 49 -6.51 -2.95 -6.25
N ILE A 50 -5.66 -2.46 -5.34
CA ILE A 50 -4.29 -2.05 -5.69
C ILE A 50 -3.44 -3.25 -6.11
N GLN A 51 -3.55 -4.38 -5.42
CA GLN A 51 -2.88 -5.61 -5.82
C GLN A 51 -3.33 -6.08 -7.21
N THR A 52 -4.62 -5.92 -7.53
CA THR A 52 -5.16 -6.22 -8.86
C THR A 52 -4.53 -5.30 -9.92
N ILE A 53 -4.44 -4.00 -9.63
CA ILE A 53 -3.81 -3.02 -10.52
C ILE A 53 -2.31 -3.29 -10.68
N TYR A 54 -1.61 -3.64 -9.61
CA TYR A 54 -0.17 -3.94 -9.67
C TYR A 54 0.11 -5.16 -10.55
N LYS A 55 -0.72 -6.20 -10.46
CA LYS A 55 -0.63 -7.38 -11.34
C LYS A 55 -0.94 -7.03 -12.80
N SER A 56 -1.96 -6.20 -13.05
CA SER A 56 -2.32 -5.83 -14.43
C SER A 56 -1.32 -4.90 -15.10
N THR A 57 -0.63 -4.07 -14.33
CA THR A 57 0.37 -3.11 -14.81
C THR A 57 1.81 -3.62 -14.76
N GLY A 58 2.06 -4.75 -14.08
CA GLY A 58 3.38 -5.35 -13.93
C GLY A 58 4.27 -4.70 -12.85
N VAL A 59 3.70 -3.85 -11.99
CA VAL A 59 4.40 -3.22 -10.85
C VAL A 59 4.82 -4.27 -9.82
N ASP A 60 4.04 -5.34 -9.71
CA ASP A 60 4.30 -6.50 -8.84
C ASP A 60 5.68 -7.15 -9.08
N LYS A 61 6.25 -7.01 -10.29
CA LYS A 61 7.58 -7.53 -10.64
C LYS A 61 8.74 -6.75 -10.02
N TYR A 62 8.46 -5.53 -9.56
CA TYR A 62 9.47 -4.58 -9.08
C TYR A 62 9.42 -4.36 -7.57
N ILE A 63 8.42 -4.93 -6.90
CA ILE A 63 8.26 -4.88 -5.45
C ILE A 63 8.51 -6.27 -4.88
N ALA A 64 9.20 -6.36 -3.74
CA ALA A 64 9.39 -7.65 -3.07
C ALA A 64 8.02 -8.22 -2.69
N LYS A 65 7.82 -9.53 -2.93
CA LYS A 65 6.63 -10.24 -2.45
C LYS A 65 6.52 -10.01 -0.94
N PRO A 66 5.32 -9.74 -0.40
CA PRO A 66 5.15 -9.67 1.05
C PRO A 66 5.69 -10.98 1.62
N GLU A 67 6.61 -10.90 2.57
CA GLU A 67 6.98 -12.05 3.39
C GLU A 67 5.68 -12.63 3.95
N GLU A 68 5.38 -13.87 3.57
CA GLU A 68 4.44 -14.70 4.32
C GLU A 68 5.05 -14.82 5.71
N GLU A 69 4.46 -14.14 6.70
CA GLU A 69 4.77 -14.38 8.11
C GLU A 69 4.58 -15.88 8.38
N LYS A 70 5.68 -16.54 8.75
CA LYS A 70 5.73 -17.94 9.17
C LYS A 70 5.13 -18.14 10.56
#